data_AF-A0A356P6K9-F1
#
_entry.id   AF-A0A356P6K9-F1
#
_cell.length_a   1.000
_cell.length_b   1.000
_cell.length_c   1.000
_cell.angle_alpha   90.00
_cell.angle_beta   90.00
_cell.angle_gamma   90.00
#
_symmetry.space_group_name_H-M   'P 1'
#
loop_
_entity.id
_entity.type
_entity.pdbx_description
1 polymer ?
#
loop_
_entity_poly.entity_id
_entity_poly.type
_entity_poly.pdbx_seq_one_letter_code
_entity_poly.pdbx_strand_id
1 'polypeptide(L)' 'LMDNPIYGEWLKEIIKTRKVSRQGIQSIKEALVSSGCLDQAYATATTCICKAKDSLSRLPKSPYRDTLAKIADSILLRTT' A
#
# COMPACT_ATOMS: atom_id res chain seq x y z
N LEU A 1 -3.50 5.26 -9.71
CA LEU A 1 -4.32 4.55 -10.72
C LEU A 1 -5.36 5.46 -11.40
N MET A 2 -6.14 6.26 -10.66
CA MET A 2 -7.17 7.14 -11.26
C MET A 2 -6.60 8.29 -12.10
N ASP A 3 -5.38 8.73 -11.80
CA ASP A 3 -4.66 9.75 -12.57
C ASP A 3 -3.75 9.14 -13.66
N ASN A 4 -3.82 7.83 -13.87
CA ASN A 4 -3.06 7.17 -14.93
C ASN A 4 -3.74 7.47 -16.29
N PRO A 5 -3.02 7.98 -17.31
CA PRO A 5 -3.61 8.38 -18.59
C PRO A 5 -4.20 7.20 -19.38
N ILE A 6 -3.78 5.97 -19.10
CA ILE A 6 -4.23 4.76 -19.81
C ILE A 6 -5.47 4.18 -19.14
N TYR A 7 -5.50 4.12 -17.81
CA TYR A 7 -6.55 3.42 -17.06
C TYR A 7 -7.55 4.34 -16.36
N GLY A 8 -7.23 5.61 -16.17
CA GLY A 8 -7.94 6.54 -15.28
C GLY A 8 -9.38 6.81 -15.68
N GLU A 9 -9.63 7.19 -16.93
CA GLU A 9 -10.99 7.50 -17.43
C GLU A 9 -11.89 6.24 -17.43
N TRP A 10 -11.33 5.10 -17.83
CA TRP A 10 -12.03 3.82 -17.78
C TRP A 10 -12.39 3.42 -16.33
N LEU A 11 -11.47 3.58 -15.38
CA LEU A 11 -11.72 3.26 -13.97
C LEU A 11 -12.81 4.17 -13.38
N LYS A 12 -12.77 5.47 -13.69
CA LYS A 12 -13.77 6.45 -13.23
C LYS A 12 -15.17 6.06 -13.72
N GLU A 13 -15.31 5.64 -14.98
CA GLU A 13 -16.59 5.20 -15.53
C GLU A 13 -17.09 3.87 -14.91
N ILE A 14 -16.20 2.92 -14.61
CA ILE A 14 -16.59 1.70 -13.86
C ILE A 14 -17.11 2.02 -12.46
N ILE A 15 -16.41 2.91 -11.73
CA ILE A 15 -16.80 3.32 -10.38
C ILE A 15 -18.15 4.06 -10.42
N LYS A 16 -18.31 4.98 -11.37
CA LYS A 16 -19.52 5.78 -11.55
C LYS A 16 -20.73 4.93 -11.91
N THR A 17 -20.56 3.93 -12.78
CA THR A 17 -21.65 3.02 -13.17
C THR A 17 -21.95 1.96 -12.12
N ARG A 18 -21.10 1.79 -11.09
CA ARG A 18 -21.15 0.72 -10.08
C ARG A 18 -21.27 -0.70 -10.66
N LYS A 19 -20.99 -0.87 -11.95
CA LYS A 19 -21.10 -2.14 -12.68
C LYS A 19 -19.71 -2.72 -12.87
N VAL A 20 -19.18 -3.34 -11.82
CA VAL A 20 -17.92 -4.10 -11.94
C VAL A 20 -18.26 -5.51 -12.38
N SER A 21 -18.12 -5.79 -13.68
CA SER A 21 -18.24 -7.16 -14.20
C SER A 21 -17.04 -8.00 -13.73
N ARG A 22 -17.14 -9.34 -13.78
CA ARG A 22 -15.99 -10.22 -13.47
C ARG A 22 -14.77 -9.90 -14.34
N GLN A 23 -15.00 -9.58 -15.61
CA GLN A 23 -13.94 -9.12 -16.53
C GLN A 23 -13.37 -7.78 -16.09
N GLY A 24 -14.22 -6.83 -15.68
CA GLY A 24 -13.78 -5.56 -15.12
C GLY A 24 -12.91 -5.71 -13.86
N ILE A 25 -13.25 -6.63 -12.96
CA ILE A 25 -12.42 -6.96 -11.78
C ILE A 25 -11.04 -7.46 -12.23
N GLN A 26 -10.99 -8.36 -13.21
CA GLN A 26 -9.74 -8.92 -13.70
C GLN A 26 -8.86 -7.84 -14.36
N SER A 27 -9.44 -6.99 -15.19
CA SER A 27 -8.73 -5.87 -15.81
C SER A 27 -8.26 -4.84 -14.77
N ILE A 28 -9.01 -4.60 -13.69
CA ILE A 28 -8.55 -3.73 -12.58
C ILE A 28 -7.34 -4.34 -11.88
N LYS A 29 -7.35 -5.65 -11.62
CA LYS A 29 -6.20 -6.35 -11.02
C LYS A 29 -4.96 -6.23 -11.91
N GLU A 30 -5.11 -6.47 -13.20
CA GLU A 30 -4.02 -6.35 -14.17
C GLU A 30 -3.49 -4.92 -14.24
N ALA A 31 -4.36 -3.91 -14.26
CA ALA A 31 -3.95 -2.50 -14.23
C ALA A 31 -3.23 -2.13 -12.93
N LEU A 32 -3.65 -2.67 -11.78
CA LEU A 32 -2.97 -2.45 -10.50
C LEU A 32 -1.56 -3.06 -10.48
N VAL A 33 -1.39 -4.22 -11.09
CA VAL A 33 -0.08 -4.88 -11.22
C VAL A 33 0.80 -4.15 -12.24
N SER A 34 0.28 -3.83 -13.43
CA SER A 34 1.06 -3.22 -14.53
C SER A 34 1.47 -1.78 -14.24
N SER A 35 0.71 -1.06 -13.42
CA SER A 35 0.99 0.33 -13.07
C SER A 35 2.04 0.51 -11.98
N GLY A 36 2.55 -0.57 -11.38
CA GLY A 36 3.50 -0.50 -10.25
C GLY A 36 2.88 0.09 -8.97
N CYS A 37 1.54 0.19 -8.89
CA CYS A 37 0.87 0.73 -7.70
C CYS A 37 1.16 -0.08 -6.43
N LEU A 38 1.38 -1.39 -6.56
CA LEU A 38 1.75 -2.26 -5.45
C LEU A 38 3.15 -1.92 -4.90
N ASP A 39 4.13 -1.71 -5.79
CA ASP A 39 5.48 -1.32 -5.39
C ASP A 39 5.48 0.05 -4.71
N GLN A 40 4.70 1.00 -5.25
CA GLN A 40 4.55 2.32 -4.64
C GLN A 40 3.87 2.26 -3.26
N ALA A 41 2.85 1.41 -3.10
CA ALA A 41 2.21 1.18 -1.81
C ALA A 41 3.20 0.58 -0.80
N TYR A 42 4.01 -0.40 -1.23
CA TYR A 42 5.04 -1.01 -0.41
C TYR A 42 6.13 -0.01 0.00
N ALA A 43 6.60 0.83 -0.92
CA ALA A 43 7.57 1.89 -0.63
C ALA A 43 7.02 2.91 0.37
N THR A 44 5.73 3.25 0.25
CA THR A 44 5.06 4.16 1.19
C THR A 44 4.95 3.54 2.58
N ALA A 45 4.53 2.28 2.67
CA ALA A 45 4.47 1.55 3.95
C ALA A 45 5.85 1.47 4.62
N THR A 46 6.89 1.16 3.83
CA THR A 46 8.29 1.14 4.29
C THR A 46 8.71 2.49 4.85
N THR A 47 8.39 3.59 4.15
CA THR A 47 8.69 4.95 4.62
C THR A 47 8.02 5.26 5.96
N CYS A 48 6.75 4.88 6.13
CA CYS A 48 6.02 5.07 7.38
C CYS A 48 6.67 4.28 8.53
N ILE A 49 7.10 3.06 8.27
CA ILE A 49 7.73 2.18 9.27
C ILE A 49 9.10 2.71 9.68
N CYS A 50 9.91 3.19 8.73
CA CYS A 50 11.17 3.88 9.03
C CYS A 50 10.95 5.09 9.95
N LYS A 51 9.97 5.95 9.63
CA LYS A 51 9.62 7.11 10.47
C LYS A 51 9.17 6.70 11.89
N ALA A 52 8.40 5.62 12.01
CA ALA A 52 8.00 5.09 13.30
C ALA A 52 9.21 4.62 14.12
N LYS A 53 10.14 3.89 13.49
CA LYS A 53 11.38 3.42 14.13
C LYS A 53 12.30 4.58 14.51
N ASP A 54 12.42 5.61 13.69
CA ASP A 54 13.17 6.83 13.99
C ASP A 54 12.57 7.63 15.16
N SER A 55 11.26 7.54 15.35
CA SER A 55 10.58 8.13 16.50
C SER A 55 10.86 7.33 17.78
N LEU A 56 10.83 5.99 17.68
CA LEU A 56 11.15 5.10 18.79
C LEU A 56 12.62 5.18 19.20
N SER A 57 13.56 5.38 18.28
CA SER A 57 15.00 5.44 18.57
C SER A 57 15.38 6.60 19.50
N ARG A 58 14.56 7.65 19.55
CA ARG A 58 14.69 8.79 20.45
C ARG A 58 14.28 8.48 21.90
N LEU A 59 13.57 7.37 22.11
CA LEU A 59 13.15 6.92 23.44
C LEU A 59 14.27 6.10 24.11
N PRO A 60 14.37 6.17 25.46
CA PRO A 60 15.28 5.32 26.22
C PRO A 60 15.09 3.84 25.90
N LYS A 61 16.18 3.07 25.94
CA LYS A 61 16.13 1.62 25.71
C LYS A 61 15.19 0.98 26.73
N SER A 62 14.20 0.25 26.24
CA SER A 62 13.26 -0.50 27.07
C SER A 62 12.69 -1.69 26.29
N PRO A 63 12.25 -2.76 26.98
CA PRO A 63 11.57 -3.88 26.34
C PRO A 63 10.32 -3.46 25.55
N TYR A 64 9.62 -2.42 26.01
CA TYR A 64 8.44 -1.86 25.33
C TYR A 64 8.81 -1.23 23.99
N ARG A 65 9.88 -0.42 23.96
CA ARG A 65 10.37 0.20 22.73
C ARG A 65 10.79 -0.86 21.70
N ASP A 66 11.50 -1.89 22.14
CA ASP A 66 11.96 -2.96 21.25
C ASP A 66 10.77 -3.80 20.73
N THR A 67 9.73 -3.99 21.55
CA THR A 67 8.48 -4.64 21.14
C THR A 67 7.75 -3.80 20.08
N LEU A 68 7.63 -2.48 20.27
CA LEU A 68 7.02 -1.58 19.29
C LEU A 68 7.79 -1.56 17.96
N ALA A 69 9.12 -1.61 18.00
CA ALA A 69 9.94 -1.71 16.80
C ALA A 69 9.70 -3.03 16.03
N LYS A 70 9.61 -4.17 16.76
CA LYS A 70 9.29 -5.48 16.16
C LYS A 70 7.88 -5.52 15.55
N ILE A 71 6.91 -4.86 16.18
CA ILE A 71 5.55 -4.73 15.62
C ILE A 71 5.59 -3.91 14.33
N ALA A 72 6.38 -2.84 14.26
CA ALA A 72 6.54 -2.07 13.04
C ALA A 72 7.15 -2.91 11.91
N ASP A 73 8.16 -3.73 12.22
CA ASP A 73 8.79 -4.62 11.24
C ASP A 73 7.87 -5.75 10.76
N SER A 74 6.98 -6.28 11.62
CA SER A 74 6.06 -7.36 11.24
C SER A 74 5.02 -6.91 10.19
N ILE A 75 4.74 -5.60 10.09
CA ILE A 75 3.84 -5.05 9.08
C ILE A 75 4.43 -5.19 7.67
N LEU A 76 5.77 -5.09 7.51
CA LEU A 76 6.43 -5.29 6.20
C LEU A 76 6.39 -6.73 5.72
N LEU A 77 6.37 -7.67 6.67
CA LEU A 77 6.34 -9.11 6.39
C LEU A 77 4.93 -9.63 6.14
N ARG A 78 3.90 -8.78 6.30
CA ARG A 78 2.52 -9.14 6.06
C ARG A 78 2.22 -9.12 4.55
N THR A 79 2.73 -10.12 3.85
CA THR A 79 2.31 -10.42 2.47
C THR A 79 0.89 -10.96 2.46
N THR A 80 0.03 -10.37 1.62
CA THR A 80 -1.32 -10.85 1.27
C THR A 80 -1.26 -12.03 0.32
#